data_AF-H0TLW7-F1
#
_entry.id   AF-H0TLW7-F1
#
_cell.length_a   1.000
_cell.length_b   1.000
_cell.length_c   1.000
_cell.angle_alpha   90.00
_cell.angle_beta   90.00
_cell.angle_gamma   90.00
#
_symmetry.space_group_name_H-M   'P 1'
#
loop_
_entity.id
_entity.type
_entity.pdbx_description
1 polymer ?
#
loop_
_entity_poly.entity_id
_entity_poly.type
_entity_poly.pdbx_seq_one_letter_code
_entity_poly.pdbx_strand_id
1 'polypeptide(L)'
;MTDARDVDEIKRRLATGEEELIPAEIADRIIDGENKIRVWREYRGMTGKELAEKTGLAARYISQLETGSREGAIDTFKKIAAALRVDIDDIA
;
A
#
# COMPACT_ATOMS: atom_id res chain seq x y z
N MET A 1 -14.30 -10.32 16.52
CA MET A 1 -15.63 -9.78 16.80
C MET A 1 -15.49 -8.28 16.65
N THR A 2 -15.75 -7.75 15.47
CA THR A 2 -15.58 -6.33 15.15
C THR A 2 -16.60 -5.55 15.97
N ASP A 3 -16.13 -4.72 16.90
CA ASP A 3 -17.04 -3.95 17.75
C ASP A 3 -17.63 -2.81 16.91
N ALA A 4 -18.81 -2.29 17.27
CA ALA A 4 -19.48 -1.24 16.48
C ALA A 4 -18.61 0.02 16.29
N ARG A 5 -17.60 0.21 17.16
CA ARG A 5 -16.62 1.31 17.10
C ARG A 5 -15.65 1.17 15.93
N ASP A 6 -15.20 -0.03 15.61
CA ASP A 6 -14.27 -0.28 14.50
C ASP A 6 -14.96 0.06 13.15
N VAL A 7 -16.25 -0.27 13.04
CA VAL A 7 -17.05 0.03 11.85
C VAL A 7 -17.27 1.54 11.70
N ASP A 8 -17.53 2.26 12.80
CA ASP A 8 -17.73 3.71 12.77
C ASP A 8 -16.43 4.47 12.47
N GLU A 9 -15.28 3.95 12.91
CA GLU A 9 -13.97 4.49 12.58
C GLU A 9 -13.65 4.31 11.09
N ILE A 10 -13.81 3.11 10.55
CA ILE A 10 -13.67 2.84 9.10
C ILE A 10 -14.60 3.72 8.27
N LYS A 11 -15.86 3.87 8.69
CA LYS A 11 -16.81 4.77 8.01
C LYS A 11 -16.37 6.23 8.03
N ARG A 12 -15.78 6.70 9.14
CA ARG A 12 -15.23 8.06 9.23
C ARG A 12 -14.05 8.23 8.29
N ARG A 13 -13.12 7.27 8.27
CA ARG A 13 -11.93 7.30 7.42
C ARG A 13 -12.31 7.24 5.94
N LEU A 14 -13.33 6.47 5.59
CA LEU A 14 -13.93 6.46 4.25
C LEU A 14 -14.56 7.82 3.89
N ALA A 15 -15.25 8.45 4.85
CA ALA A 15 -15.87 9.76 4.65
C ALA A 15 -14.85 10.92 4.56
N THR A 16 -13.70 10.82 5.22
CA THR A 16 -12.59 11.79 5.14
C THR A 16 -11.65 11.54 3.97
N GLY A 17 -11.78 10.40 3.28
CA GLY A 17 -10.90 9.97 2.18
C GLY A 17 -9.55 9.42 2.64
N GLU A 18 -9.42 9.12 3.94
CA GLU A 18 -8.29 8.38 4.51
C GLU A 18 -8.36 6.88 4.17
N GLU A 19 -9.56 6.37 3.92
CA GLU A 19 -9.81 5.00 3.49
C GLU A 19 -10.56 5.02 2.14
N GLU A 20 -10.30 4.05 1.26
CA GLU A 20 -10.84 4.00 -0.09
C GLU A 20 -11.42 2.61 -0.38
N LEU A 21 -12.63 2.56 -0.98
CA LEU A 21 -13.16 1.33 -1.53
C LEU A 21 -12.39 0.98 -2.81
N ILE A 22 -11.58 -0.08 -2.75
CA ILE A 22 -10.86 -0.61 -3.90
C ILE A 22 -11.71 -1.62 -4.67
N PRO A 23 -11.51 -1.75 -6.00
CA PRO A 23 -12.12 -2.81 -6.78
C PRO A 23 -11.80 -4.19 -6.20
N ALA A 24 -12.76 -5.13 -6.27
CA ALA A 24 -12.60 -6.49 -5.78
C ALA A 24 -11.37 -7.17 -6.38
N GLU A 25 -11.08 -6.93 -7.67
CA GLU A 25 -9.91 -7.47 -8.36
C GLU A 25 -8.58 -7.09 -7.69
N ILE A 26 -8.49 -5.92 -7.06
CA ILE A 26 -7.28 -5.50 -6.33
C ILE A 26 -7.17 -6.23 -5.00
N ALA A 27 -8.29 -6.38 -4.29
CA ALA A 27 -8.35 -7.13 -3.05
C ALA A 27 -8.01 -8.61 -3.26
N ASP A 28 -8.55 -9.21 -4.32
CA ASP A 28 -8.31 -10.61 -4.68
C ASP A 28 -6.82 -10.87 -4.93
N ARG A 29 -6.12 -9.97 -5.65
CA ARG A 29 -4.66 -10.08 -5.85
C ARG A 29 -3.87 -10.08 -4.54
N ILE A 30 -4.26 -9.23 -3.59
CA ILE A 30 -3.62 -9.18 -2.26
C ILE A 30 -3.91 -10.46 -1.48
N ILE A 31 -5.14 -10.97 -1.54
CA ILE A 31 -5.56 -12.22 -0.89
C ILE A 31 -4.83 -13.43 -1.50
N ASP A 32 -4.59 -13.42 -2.81
CA ASP A 32 -3.84 -14.44 -3.55
C ASP A 32 -2.33 -14.41 -3.25
N GLY A 33 -1.88 -13.46 -2.43
CA GLY A 33 -0.50 -13.36 -1.95
C GLY A 33 0.42 -12.57 -2.86
N GLU A 34 -0.11 -11.79 -3.80
CA GLU A 34 0.72 -10.82 -4.52
C GLU A 34 1.30 -9.77 -3.56
N ASN A 35 2.46 -9.23 -3.93
CA ASN A 35 3.11 -8.21 -3.11
C ASN A 35 2.26 -6.93 -3.05
N LYS A 36 1.84 -6.57 -1.82
CA LYS A 36 0.97 -5.41 -1.56
C LYS A 36 1.50 -4.11 -2.17
N ILE A 37 2.81 -3.82 -2.05
CA ILE A 37 3.42 -2.61 -2.61
C ILE A 37 3.22 -2.57 -4.13
N ARG A 38 3.46 -3.69 -4.80
CA ARG A 38 3.30 -3.80 -6.26
C ARG A 38 1.85 -3.62 -6.68
N VAL A 39 0.92 -4.30 -6.01
CA VAL A 39 -0.51 -4.22 -6.31
C VAL A 39 -1.01 -2.78 -6.19
N TRP A 40 -0.70 -2.11 -5.07
CA TRP A 40 -1.06 -0.71 -4.86
C TRP A 40 -0.38 0.23 -5.86
N ARG A 41 0.90 0.00 -6.17
CA ARG A 41 1.62 0.80 -7.17
C ARG A 41 0.94 0.74 -8.54
N GLU A 42 0.59 -0.45 -8.99
CA GLU A 42 -0.10 -0.67 -10.25
C GLU A 42 -1.52 -0.07 -10.24
N TYR A 43 -2.26 -0.21 -9.14
CA TYR A 43 -3.57 0.44 -8.96
C TYR A 43 -3.48 1.97 -9.05
N ARG A 44 -2.42 2.57 -8.51
CA ARG A 44 -2.15 4.01 -8.63
C ARG A 44 -1.57 4.41 -9.99
N GLY A 45 -1.43 3.49 -10.94
CA GLY A 45 -0.91 3.73 -12.28
C GLY A 45 0.57 4.12 -12.31
N MET A 46 1.34 3.75 -11.28
CA MET A 46 2.76 4.12 -11.18
C MET A 46 3.68 3.01 -11.69
N THR A 47 4.76 3.38 -12.36
CA THR A 47 5.90 2.51 -12.63
C THR A 47 6.80 2.38 -11.38
N GLY A 48 7.60 1.31 -11.30
CA GLY A 48 8.57 1.15 -10.21
C GLY A 48 9.58 2.31 -10.14
N LYS A 49 9.89 2.94 -11.28
CA LYS A 49 10.75 4.13 -11.34
C LYS A 49 10.07 5.36 -10.73
N GLU A 50 8.80 5.61 -11.05
CA GLU A 50 8.05 6.73 -10.49
C GLU A 50 7.84 6.59 -8.98
N LEU A 51 7.61 5.37 -8.49
CA LEU A 51 7.55 5.12 -7.05
C LEU A 51 8.90 5.41 -6.37
N ALA A 52 10.00 4.98 -7.00
CA ALA A 52 11.35 5.26 -6.50
C ALA A 52 11.63 6.77 -6.43
N GLU A 53 11.26 7.53 -7.47
CA GLU A 53 11.39 8.98 -7.50
C GLU A 53 10.55 9.66 -6.41
N LYS A 54 9.28 9.25 -6.22
CA LYS A 54 8.40 9.81 -5.17
C LYS A 54 8.88 9.53 -3.75
N THR A 55 9.48 8.36 -3.53
CA THR A 55 9.96 7.93 -2.20
C THR A 55 11.38 8.40 -1.89
N GLY A 56 12.12 8.88 -2.91
CA GLY A 56 13.55 9.17 -2.80
C GLY A 56 14.40 7.91 -2.59
N LEU A 57 13.89 6.74 -2.98
CA LEU A 57 14.57 5.45 -2.84
C LEU A 57 15.19 5.04 -4.18
N ALA A 58 16.17 4.14 -4.14
CA ALA A 58 16.73 3.58 -5.37
C ALA A 58 15.72 2.64 -6.04
N ALA A 59 15.56 2.71 -7.36
CA ALA A 59 14.64 1.84 -8.11
C ALA A 59 14.91 0.35 -7.88
N ARG A 60 16.18 -0.04 -7.79
CA ARG A 60 16.58 -1.42 -7.45
C ARG A 60 16.06 -1.85 -6.07
N TYR A 61 16.02 -0.92 -5.10
CA TYR A 61 15.53 -1.22 -3.76
C TYR A 61 14.00 -1.40 -3.77
N ILE A 62 13.25 -0.56 -4.49
CA ILE A 62 11.81 -0.76 -4.72
C ILE A 62 11.55 -2.14 -5.34
N SER A 63 12.28 -2.51 -6.40
CA SER A 63 12.13 -3.84 -7.01
C SER A 63 12.39 -4.98 -6.03
N GLN A 64 13.41 -4.87 -5.15
CA GLN A 64 13.69 -5.90 -4.15
C GLN A 64 12.57 -6.05 -3.10
N LEU A 65 11.92 -4.95 -2.75
CA LEU A 65 10.76 -4.97 -1.84
C LEU A 65 9.56 -5.63 -2.53
N GLU A 66 9.32 -5.31 -3.81
CA GLU A 66 8.22 -5.89 -4.60
C GLU A 66 8.38 -7.38 -4.89
N THR A 67 9.61 -7.89 -4.95
CA THR A 67 9.89 -9.32 -5.12
C THR A 67 9.99 -10.08 -3.80
N GLY A 68 9.84 -9.41 -2.65
CA GLY A 68 10.02 -10.02 -1.33
C GLY A 68 11.47 -10.47 -1.05
N SER A 69 12.44 -10.01 -1.85
CA SER A 69 13.84 -10.41 -1.70
C SER A 69 14.56 -9.67 -0.57
N ARG A 70 13.91 -8.68 0.05
CA ARG A 70 14.43 -7.92 1.19
C ARG A 70 13.29 -7.39 2.04
N GLU A 71 13.42 -7.50 3.36
CA GLU A 71 12.52 -6.83 4.30
C GLU A 71 12.86 -5.34 4.39
N GLY A 72 11.82 -4.49 4.32
CA GLY A 72 11.94 -3.04 4.49
C GLY A 72 11.98 -2.64 5.96
N ALA A 73 12.63 -1.53 6.27
CA ALA A 73 12.47 -0.90 7.59
C ALA A 73 11.11 -0.19 7.65
N ILE A 74 10.56 0.00 8.86
CA ILE A 74 9.31 0.73 9.09
C ILE A 74 9.34 2.12 8.41
N ASP A 75 10.46 2.83 8.48
CA ASP A 75 10.59 4.14 7.83
C ASP A 75 10.56 4.08 6.30
N THR A 76 11.00 2.96 5.70
CA THR A 76 10.85 2.70 4.27
C THR A 76 9.38 2.51 3.92
N PHE A 77 8.67 1.68 4.68
CA PHE A 77 7.23 1.44 4.49
C PHE A 77 6.43 2.74 4.66
N LYS A 78 6.74 3.59 5.64
CA LYS A 78 6.10 4.92 5.80
C LYS A 78 6.25 5.78 4.54
N LYS A 79 7.44 5.84 3.94
CA LYS A 79 7.66 6.60 2.69
C LYS A 79 6.86 6.04 1.53
N ILE A 80 6.82 4.71 1.41
CA ILE A 80 6.07 4.03 0.34
C ILE A 80 4.57 4.23 0.52
N ALA A 81 4.04 4.05 1.73
CA ALA A 81 2.63 4.29 2.06
C ALA A 81 2.22 5.73 1.73
N ALA A 82 3.02 6.71 2.14
CA ALA A 82 2.79 8.11 1.80
C ALA A 82 2.81 8.38 0.29
N ALA A 83 3.73 7.75 -0.45
CA ALA A 83 3.82 7.90 -1.91
C ALA A 83 2.62 7.25 -2.65
N LEU A 84 2.12 6.13 -2.13
CA LEU A 84 0.99 5.38 -2.67
C LEU A 84 -0.38 5.89 -2.17
N ARG A 85 -0.39 6.77 -1.17
CA ARG A 85 -1.60 7.29 -0.50
C ARG A 85 -2.45 6.16 0.07
N VAL A 86 -1.83 5.37 0.92
CA VAL A 86 -2.43 4.23 1.66
C VAL A 86 -1.86 4.24 3.07
N ASP A 87 -2.46 3.45 3.97
CA ASP A 87 -1.89 3.25 5.29
C ASP A 87 -0.69 2.31 5.24
N ILE A 88 0.14 2.37 6.30
CA ILE A 88 1.26 1.43 6.42
C ILE A 88 0.78 -0.02 6.52
N ASP A 89 -0.36 -0.25 7.16
CA ASP A 89 -0.93 -1.58 7.36
C ASP A 89 -1.43 -2.21 6.05
N ASP A 90 -1.73 -1.38 5.04
CA ASP A 90 -2.12 -1.82 3.71
C ASP A 90 -0.95 -2.41 2.91
N ILE A 91 0.29 -2.20 3.35
CA ILE A 91 1.51 -2.63 2.63
C ILE A 91 2.56 -3.37 3.47
N ALA A 92 2.46 -3.32 4.81
CA ALA A 92 3.34 -4.01 5.74
C ALA A 92 3.07 -5.52 5.83
#